data_AF-A0A967W2Y0-F1
#
_entry.id   AF-A0A967W2Y0-F1
#
_cell.length_a   1.000
_cell.length_b   1.000
_cell.length_c   1.000
_cell.angle_alpha   90.00
_cell.angle_beta   90.00
_cell.angle_gamma   90.00
#
_symmetry.space_group_name_H-M   'P 1'
#
loop_
_entity.id
_entity.type
_entity.pdbx_description
1 polymer ?
#
loop_
_entity_poly.entity_id
_entity_poly.type
_entity_poly.pdbx_seq_one_letter_code
_entity_poly.pdbx_strand_id
1 'polypeptide(L)' 'VAESISGSGGSAEFAEVDISDRRACQSLVSGIRQRRDHIDVLVNNAGIGAVGTILDAEEEELDRLWSVNVKGMFYLIKA' A
#
# COMPACT_ATOMS: atom_id res chain seq x y z
N VAL A 1 -10.38 -7.37 9.54
CA VAL A 1 -9.05 -7.45 10.19
C VAL A 1 -8.92 -6.47 11.34
N ALA A 2 -9.10 -5.15 11.13
CA ALA A 2 -9.00 -4.16 12.20
C ALA A 2 -9.88 -4.50 13.42
N GLU A 3 -11.15 -4.86 13.21
CA GLU A 3 -12.06 -5.30 14.29
C GLU A 3 -11.52 -6.51 15.07
N SER A 4 -10.92 -7.48 14.38
CA SER A 4 -10.34 -8.68 15.02
C SER A 4 -9.11 -8.34 15.87
N ILE A 5 -8.29 -7.39 15.43
CA ILE A 5 -7.14 -6.90 16.20
C ILE A 5 -7.62 -6.19 17.46
N SER A 6 -8.59 -5.28 17.30
CA SER A 6 -9.19 -4.56 18.43
C SER A 6 -9.90 -5.50 19.41
N GLY A 7 -10.64 -6.49 18.90
CA GLY A 7 -11.31 -7.52 19.71
C GLY A 7 -10.35 -8.42 20.49
N SER A 8 -9.09 -8.51 20.05
CA SER A 8 -8.02 -9.26 20.73
C SER A 8 -7.19 -8.40 21.70
N GLY A 9 -7.63 -7.16 21.98
CA GLY A 9 -6.96 -6.22 22.88
C GLY A 9 -5.87 -5.35 22.24
N GLY A 10 -5.69 -5.43 20.92
CA GLY A 10 -4.82 -4.52 20.15
C GLY A 10 -5.50 -3.19 19.80
N SER A 11 -4.78 -2.33 19.07
CA SER A 11 -5.32 -1.10 18.47
C SER A 11 -5.13 -1.16 16.96
N ALA A 12 -6.18 -0.88 16.20
CA ALA A 12 -6.14 -0.85 14.74
C ALA A 12 -7.01 0.27 14.18
N GLU A 13 -6.52 0.92 13.14
CA GLU A 13 -7.24 1.90 12.31
C GLU A 13 -7.32 1.35 10.88
N PHE A 14 -8.45 1.57 10.20
CA PHE A 14 -8.60 1.26 8.78
C PHE A 14 -8.51 2.55 7.97
N ALA A 15 -7.75 2.52 6.87
CA ALA A 15 -7.71 3.57 5.88
C ALA A 15 -7.75 2.92 4.49
N GLU A 16 -8.72 3.33 3.67
CA GLU A 16 -8.76 2.94 2.27
C GLU A 16 -7.74 3.78 1.49
N VAL A 17 -6.88 3.10 0.73
CA VAL A 17 -5.84 3.74 -0.07
C VAL A 17 -5.52 2.90 -1.29
N ASP A 18 -5.45 3.53 -2.46
CA ASP A 18 -4.78 2.97 -3.64
C ASP A 18 -3.32 3.38 -3.60
N ILE A 19 -2.43 2.40 -3.40
CA ILE A 19 -1.00 2.68 -3.27
C ILE A 19 -0.34 3.07 -4.60
N SER A 20 -1.01 2.86 -5.73
CA SER A 20 -0.53 3.31 -7.03
C SER A 20 -0.65 4.84 -7.20
N ASP A 21 -1.48 5.50 -6.38
CA ASP A 21 -1.56 6.97 -6.32
C ASP A 21 -0.59 7.54 -5.29
N ARG A 22 0.45 8.20 -5.81
CA ARG A 22 1.47 8.90 -5.02
C ARG A 22 0.88 9.91 -4.03
N ARG A 23 -0.14 10.68 -4.42
CA ARG A 23 -0.74 11.72 -3.55
C ARG A 23 -1.55 11.09 -2.43
N ALA A 24 -2.25 9.99 -2.72
CA ALA A 24 -2.97 9.23 -1.71
C ALA A 24 -2.02 8.66 -0.65
N CYS A 25 -0.90 8.06 -1.07
CA CYS A 25 0.16 7.58 -0.17
C CYS A 25 0.71 8.69 0.73
N GLN A 26 1.06 9.85 0.14
CA GLN A 26 1.56 11.00 0.90
C GLN A 26 0.55 11.51 1.92
N SER A 27 -0.72 11.57 1.54
CA SER A 27 -1.81 12.03 2.41
C SER A 27 -2.04 11.06 3.57
N LEU A 28 -1.99 9.75 3.31
CA LEU A 28 -2.11 8.72 4.33
C LEU A 28 -1.01 8.86 5.39
N VAL A 29 0.26 8.89 4.98
CA VAL A 29 1.40 9.00 5.90
C VAL A 29 1.37 10.32 6.68
N SER A 30 1.06 11.42 6.01
CA SER A 30 0.90 12.72 6.66
C SER A 30 -0.20 12.69 7.72
N GLY A 31 -1.33 12.05 7.43
CA GLY A 31 -2.43 11.87 8.38
C GLY A 31 -2.03 11.03 9.60
N ILE A 32 -1.28 9.94 9.40
CA ILE A 32 -0.76 9.10 10.50
C ILE A 32 0.17 9.92 11.39
N ARG A 33 1.11 10.69 10.81
CA ARG A 33 2.06 11.53 11.54
C ARG A 33 1.43 12.68 12.34
N GLN A 34 0.20 13.06 12.03
CA GLN A 34 -0.55 14.03 12.85
C GLN A 34 -1.09 13.41 14.14
N ARG A 35 -1.26 12.09 14.19
CA ARG A 35 -1.84 11.36 15.33
C ARG A 35 -0.83 10.51 16.09
N ARG A 36 0.31 10.20 15.47
CA ARG A 36 1.36 9.31 15.97
C ARG A 36 2.72 9.95 15.73
N ASP A 37 3.60 9.87 16.74
CA ASP A 37 4.92 10.53 16.67
C ASP A 37 5.86 9.89 15.64
N HIS A 38 5.76 8.57 15.44
CA HIS A 38 6.62 7.81 14.54
C HIS A 38 5.90 6.58 13.97
N ILE A 39 6.49 6.01 12.92
CA ILE A 39 6.12 4.72 12.32
C ILE A 39 7.34 3.81 12.49
N ASP A 40 7.21 2.77 13.31
CA ASP A 40 8.32 1.83 13.56
C ASP A 40 8.55 0.87 12.39
N VAL A 41 7.46 0.41 11.78
CA VAL A 41 7.48 -0.63 10.76
C VAL A 41 6.51 -0.28 9.65
N LEU A 42 7.00 -0.36 8.41
CA LEU A 42 6.19 -0.35 7.20
C LEU A 42 6.22 -1.74 6.58
N VAL A 43 5.06 -2.39 6.48
CA VAL A 43 4.92 -3.67 5.77
C VAL A 43 4.32 -3.41 4.39
N ASN A 44 5.18 -3.36 3.37
CA ASN A 44 4.75 -3.27 1.97
C ASN A 44 4.23 -4.64 1.49
N ASN A 45 2.97 -4.94 1.79
CA ASN A 45 2.32 -6.21 1.41
C ASN A 45 1.43 -6.10 0.17
N ALA A 46 0.89 -4.91 -0.11
CA ALA A 46 -0.03 -4.75 -1.24
C ALA A 46 0.68 -5.06 -2.57
N GLY A 47 0.08 -5.98 -3.31
CA GLY A 47 0.59 -6.42 -4.60
C GLY A 47 -0.50 -7.12 -5.41
N ILE A 48 -0.39 -7.04 -6.72
CA ILE A 48 -1.25 -7.72 -7.68
C ILE A 48 -0.43 -8.68 -8.54
N GLY A 49 -1.09 -9.71 -9.07
CA GLY A 49 -0.50 -10.69 -9.96
C GLY A 49 -1.06 -10.58 -11.38
N ALA A 50 -0.28 -11.09 -12.31
CA ALA A 50 -0.56 -11.30 -13.72
C ALA A 50 -0.45 -12.81 -13.99
N VAL A 51 -1.30 -13.36 -14.86
CA VAL A 51 -1.28 -14.80 -15.18
C VAL A 51 -1.11 -14.97 -16.68
N GLY A 52 -0.06 -15.68 -17.08
CA GLY A 52 0.25 -15.91 -18.49
C GLY A 52 1.75 -15.98 -18.72
N THR A 53 2.15 -15.99 -19.99
CA THR A 53 3.55 -15.86 -20.36
C THR A 53 3.88 -14.42 -20.72
N ILE A 54 5.16 -14.08 -20.77
CA ILE A 54 5.61 -12.76 -21.23
C ILE A 54 5.22 -12.46 -22.69
N LEU A 55 4.95 -13.49 -23.49
CA LEU A 55 4.55 -13.32 -24.89
C LEU A 55 3.09 -12.88 -25.02
N ASP A 56 2.26 -13.17 -24.01
CA ASP A 56 0.84 -12.86 -23.98
C ASP A 56 0.53 -11.65 -23.08
N ALA A 57 1.57 -11.07 -22.48
CA ALA A 57 1.41 -9.96 -21.55
C ALA A 57 1.15 -8.66 -22.31
N GLU A 58 0.02 -8.04 -22.01
CA GLU A 58 -0.29 -6.69 -22.49
C GLU A 58 0.51 -5.65 -21.70
N GLU A 59 0.88 -4.55 -22.36
CA GLU A 59 1.67 -3.47 -21.75
C GLU A 59 0.94 -2.86 -20.55
N GLU A 60 -0.39 -2.73 -20.63
CA GLU A 60 -1.23 -2.21 -19.56
C GLU A 60 -1.18 -3.08 -18.29
N GLU A 61 -1.04 -4.40 -18.44
CA GLU A 61 -0.94 -5.32 -17.31
C GLU A 61 0.43 -5.17 -16.60
N LEU A 62 1.50 -5.02 -17.38
CA LEU A 62 2.83 -4.72 -16.85
C LEU A 62 2.85 -3.35 -16.14
N ASP A 63 2.23 -2.34 -16.72
CA ASP A 63 2.11 -1.01 -16.12
C ASP A 63 1.36 -1.05 -14.80
N ARG A 64 0.29 -1.87 -14.72
CA ARG A 64 -0.47 -2.05 -13.47
C ARG A 64 0.37 -2.75 -12.40
N LEU A 65 1.10 -3.80 -12.77
CA LEU A 65 2.02 -4.48 -11.86
C LEU A 65 3.09 -3.51 -11.35
N TRP A 66 3.66 -2.68 -12.24
CA TRP A 66 4.71 -1.74 -11.88
C TRP A 66 4.18 -0.61 -10.98
N SER A 67 2.99 -0.10 -11.27
CA SER A 67 2.38 0.99 -10.49
C SER A 67 2.08 0.58 -9.05
N VAL A 68 1.55 -0.64 -8.85
CA VAL A 68 1.22 -1.17 -7.52
C VAL A 68 2.46 -1.75 -6.84
N ASN A 69 3.07 -2.77 -7.44
CA ASN A 69 4.05 -3.62 -6.76
C ASN A 69 5.43 -2.99 -6.64
N VAL A 70 5.74 -1.94 -7.40
CA VAL A 70 7.06 -1.28 -7.38
C VAL A 70 6.94 0.16 -6.94
N LYS A 71 6.22 0.97 -7.71
CA LYS A 71 6.07 2.41 -7.44
C LYS A 71 5.29 2.65 -6.14
N GLY A 72 4.22 1.89 -5.87
CA GLY A 72 3.42 2.07 -4.67
C GLY A 72 4.20 1.87 -3.38
N MET A 73 5.02 0.81 -3.31
CA MET A 73 5.93 0.59 -2.18
C MET A 73 6.93 1.75 -2.02
N PHE A 74 7.51 2.21 -3.13
CA PHE A 74 8.43 3.34 -3.12
C PHE A 74 7.77 4.64 -2.61
N TYR A 75 6.52 4.91 -3.00
CA TYR A 75 5.79 6.10 -2.53
C TYR A 75 5.60 6.09 -1.02
N LEU A 76 5.26 4.94 -0.44
CA LEU A 76 5.09 4.79 1.02
C LEU A 76 6.42 4.88 1.77
N ILE A 77 7.51 4.33 1.22
CA ILE A 77 8.85 4.43 1.83
C ILE A 77 9.36 5.88 1.83
N LYS A 78 9.07 6.64 0.78
CA LYS A 78 9.57 8.01 0.62
C LYS A 78 8.76 9.06 1.40
N ALA A 79 7.48 8.80 1.64
CA ALA A 79 6.56 9.73 2.33
C ALA A 79 6.91 9.89 3.81
#